data_AF-A0A7K9ACG6-F1
#
_entry.id   AF-A0A7K9ACG6-F1
#
_cell.length_a   1.000
_cell.length_b   1.000
_cell.length_c   1.000
_cell.angle_alpha   90.00
_cell.angle_beta   90.00
_cell.angle_gamma   90.00
#
_symmetry.space_group_name_H-M   'P 1'
#
loop_
_entity.id
_entity.type
_entity.pdbx_description
1 polymer ?
#
loop_
_entity_poly.entity_id
_entity_poly.type
_entity_poly.pdbx_seq_one_letter_code
_entity_poly.pdbx_strand_id
1 'polypeptide(L)'
;PTMADDAWVGTWRPHRPRGLISAQYRTPGPKYGMPSNVGYHQHDPTRHRAPAYTFGLRAAADQLERSPGPQYLVAPGLTVRGKDGIPAHTMGHRPPVDMGSKTPGPGK
;
A
#
# COMPACT_ATOMS: atom_id res chain seq x y z
N PRO A 1 24.14 53.30 9.40
CA PRO A 1 23.97 51.87 9.06
C PRO A 1 22.57 51.39 9.39
N THR A 2 21.79 51.22 8.33
CA THR A 2 20.41 50.75 8.25
C THR A 2 20.31 49.25 8.51
N MET A 3 19.44 48.80 9.42
CA MET A 3 18.83 47.48 9.34
C MET A 3 17.35 47.62 9.70
N ALA A 4 16.52 47.33 8.71
CA ALA A 4 15.07 47.35 8.79
C ALA A 4 14.59 46.14 9.58
N ASP A 5 13.83 46.38 10.64
CA ASP A 5 13.10 45.35 11.40
C ASP A 5 11.62 45.29 10.97
N ASP A 6 11.36 45.34 9.66
CA ASP A 6 10.00 45.21 9.09
C ASP A 6 9.62 43.74 8.84
N ALA A 7 9.50 42.94 9.91
CA ALA A 7 9.04 41.55 9.78
C ALA A 7 8.21 41.02 10.97
N TRP A 8 7.43 41.88 11.64
CA TRP A 8 6.59 41.45 12.78
C TRP A 8 5.12 41.81 12.59
N VAL A 9 4.25 40.80 12.64
CA VAL A 9 2.78 40.98 12.58
C VAL A 9 2.25 41.27 13.99
N GLY A 10 1.77 42.49 14.22
CA GLY A 10 1.04 42.89 15.44
C GLY A 10 1.89 43.41 16.62
N THR A 11 1.24 43.77 17.72
CA THR A 11 1.86 44.35 18.93
C THR A 11 2.54 43.33 19.85
N TRP A 12 2.51 42.05 19.48
CA TRP A 12 3.11 41.00 20.28
C TRP A 12 4.63 41.14 20.31
N ARG A 13 5.19 41.15 21.52
CA ARG A 13 6.63 41.11 21.78
C ARG A 13 6.94 39.80 22.50
N PRO A 14 7.97 39.04 22.09
CA PRO A 14 8.40 37.87 22.85
C PRO A 14 8.72 38.30 24.29
N HIS A 15 8.03 37.67 25.25
CA HIS A 15 8.22 37.99 26.66
C HIS A 15 9.58 37.44 27.12
N ARG A 16 10.29 38.22 27.93
CA ARG A 16 11.49 37.71 28.63
C ARG A 16 11.03 36.64 29.63
N PRO A 17 11.67 35.47 29.70
CA PRO A 17 11.34 34.47 30.71
C PRO A 17 11.42 35.09 32.11
N ARG A 18 10.43 34.78 32.97
CA ARG A 18 10.26 35.41 34.29
C ARG A 18 11.37 35.09 35.29
N GLY A 19 12.20 34.09 34.99
CA GLY A 19 13.31 33.64 35.81
C GLY A 19 13.93 32.37 35.23
N LEU A 20 14.90 31.81 35.95
CA LEU A 20 15.51 30.54 35.57
C LEU A 20 14.49 29.40 35.71
N ILE A 21 14.41 28.53 34.70
CA ILE A 21 13.65 27.27 34.79
C ILE A 21 14.55 26.17 35.37
N SER A 22 13.97 25.17 36.04
CA SER A 22 14.73 24.06 36.63
C SER A 22 15.67 23.38 35.63
N ALA A 23 15.26 23.27 34.36
CA ALA A 23 16.06 22.71 33.27
C ALA A 23 17.33 23.52 32.91
N GLN A 24 17.42 24.80 33.31
CA GLN A 24 18.61 25.63 33.10
C GLN A 24 19.67 25.44 34.19
N TYR A 25 19.31 24.83 35.33
CA TYR A 25 20.29 24.47 36.34
C TYR A 25 20.99 23.18 35.90
N ARG A 26 22.32 23.25 35.75
CA ARG A 26 23.15 22.07 35.53
C ARG A 26 23.27 21.32 36.85
N THR A 27 22.26 20.53 37.18
CA THR A 27 22.36 19.58 38.28
C THR A 27 23.34 18.49 37.88
N PRO A 28 24.14 17.94 38.82
CA PRO A 28 24.86 16.71 38.53
C PRO A 28 23.81 15.70 38.10
N GLY A 29 23.91 15.25 36.85
CA GLY A 29 23.08 14.16 36.35
C GLY A 29 23.27 12.92 37.25
N PRO A 30 22.43 11.89 37.10
CA PRO A 30 22.61 10.68 37.87
C PRO A 30 24.06 10.19 37.75
N LYS A 31 24.66 9.80 38.89
CA LYS A 31 26.05 9.30 38.96
C LYS A 31 26.30 8.11 38.03
N TYR A 32 25.23 7.45 37.59
CA TYR A 32 25.25 6.26 36.75
C TYR A 32 24.41 6.50 35.49
N GLY A 33 24.86 5.96 34.35
CA GLY A 33 24.06 5.96 33.12
C GLY A 33 22.79 5.13 33.32
N MET A 34 21.63 5.68 32.94
CA MET A 34 20.40 4.89 32.99
C MET A 34 20.45 3.80 31.92
N PRO A 35 20.00 2.57 32.23
CA PRO A 35 19.85 1.55 31.21
C PRO A 35 18.82 2.00 30.15
N SER A 36 19.03 1.54 28.93
CA SER A 36 18.08 1.77 27.84
C SER A 36 16.76 1.04 28.12
N ASN A 37 15.63 1.55 27.63
CA ASN A 37 14.39 0.76 27.51
C ASN A 37 14.17 0.21 26.09
N VAL A 38 15.11 0.46 25.19
CA VAL A 38 15.03 0.13 23.78
C VAL A 38 16.19 -0.77 23.41
N GLY A 39 15.91 -1.81 22.63
CA GLY A 39 16.91 -2.79 22.22
C GLY A 39 17.18 -3.88 23.26
N TYR A 40 18.08 -4.80 22.90
CA TYR A 40 18.37 -6.00 23.69
C TYR A 40 19.60 -5.85 24.58
N HIS A 41 20.64 -5.17 24.08
CA HIS A 41 21.85 -4.88 24.83
C HIS A 41 21.59 -3.73 25.81
N GLN A 42 22.00 -3.91 27.07
CA GLN A 42 21.90 -2.89 28.13
C GLN A 42 20.47 -2.39 28.42
N HIS A 43 19.45 -3.24 28.19
CA HIS A 43 18.08 -2.92 28.56
C HIS A 43 17.82 -3.14 30.05
N ASP A 44 17.10 -2.22 30.67
CA ASP A 44 16.70 -2.22 32.08
C ASP A 44 16.07 -3.57 32.49
N PRO A 45 16.66 -4.34 33.43
CA PRO A 45 16.13 -5.64 33.85
C PRO A 45 14.81 -5.54 34.62
N THR A 46 14.46 -4.37 35.14
CA THR A 46 13.21 -4.16 35.88
C THR A 46 11.99 -4.02 34.97
N ARG A 47 12.19 -3.83 33.66
CA ARG A 47 11.11 -3.64 32.69
C ARG A 47 10.99 -4.84 31.77
N HIS A 48 9.74 -5.15 31.39
CA HIS A 48 9.46 -6.20 30.43
C HIS A 48 10.02 -5.84 29.05
N ARG A 49 10.66 -6.83 28.41
CA ARG A 49 11.20 -6.73 27.06
C ARG A 49 10.35 -7.58 26.11
N ALA A 50 10.04 -7.02 24.93
CA ALA A 50 9.43 -7.79 23.85
C ALA A 50 10.45 -8.79 23.24
N PRO A 51 10.02 -9.96 22.73
CA PRO A 51 10.90 -10.89 22.06
C PRO A 51 11.53 -10.26 20.80
N ALA A 52 12.81 -10.54 20.57
CA ALA A 52 13.52 -10.12 19.37
C ALA A 52 13.64 -11.31 18.42
N TYR A 53 12.93 -11.26 17.30
CA TYR A 53 13.04 -12.26 16.23
C TYR A 53 13.88 -11.69 15.10
N THR A 54 14.94 -12.40 14.71
CA THR A 54 15.65 -12.14 13.47
C THR A 54 15.02 -12.99 12.37
N PHE A 55 14.61 -12.38 11.27
CA PHE A 55 14.37 -13.15 10.05
C PHE A 55 15.73 -13.64 9.55
N GLY A 56 15.84 -14.94 9.28
CA GLY A 56 17.10 -15.57 8.86
C GLY A 56 17.72 -14.89 7.63
N LEU A 57 19.02 -15.13 7.42
CA LEU A 57 19.73 -14.65 6.24
C LEU A 57 19.00 -15.09 4.96
N ARG A 58 18.88 -14.19 3.99
CA ARG A 58 18.39 -14.57 2.65
C ARG A 58 19.42 -15.54 2.06
N ALA A 59 18.98 -16.76 1.74
CA ALA A 59 19.76 -17.64 0.88
C ALA A 59 20.08 -16.88 -0.41
N ALA A 60 21.33 -16.98 -0.88
CA ALA A 60 21.71 -16.43 -2.17
C ALA A 60 20.73 -16.98 -3.21
N ALA A 61 20.02 -16.08 -3.89
CA ALA A 61 19.19 -16.49 -5.01
C ALA A 61 20.14 -16.96 -6.10
N ASP A 62 20.26 -18.28 -6.31
CA ASP A 62 20.78 -18.78 -7.56
C ASP A 62 19.96 -18.11 -8.65
N GLN A 63 20.63 -17.31 -9.47
CA GLN A 63 20.02 -16.51 -10.51
C GLN A 63 19.53 -17.45 -11.60
N LEU A 64 18.38 -18.10 -11.36
CA LEU A 64 17.61 -18.78 -12.38
C LEU A 64 17.19 -17.71 -13.37
N GLU A 65 17.76 -17.79 -14.58
CA GLU A 65 17.39 -17.06 -15.80
C GLU A 65 15.88 -16.84 -15.86
N ARG A 66 15.43 -15.69 -15.38
CA ARG A 66 14.02 -15.31 -15.34
C ARG A 66 13.75 -14.44 -16.54
N SER A 67 13.60 -15.08 -17.69
CA SER A 67 13.11 -14.42 -18.89
C SER A 67 11.69 -13.90 -18.64
N PRO A 68 11.28 -12.78 -19.25
CA PRO A 68 9.99 -12.13 -18.96
C PRO A 68 8.75 -12.89 -19.45
N GLY A 69 8.88 -14.19 -19.80
CA GLY A 69 7.81 -15.01 -20.34
C GLY A 69 7.50 -16.23 -19.46
N PRO A 70 6.31 -16.81 -19.58
CA PRO A 70 6.01 -18.11 -18.97
C PRO A 70 7.02 -19.15 -19.48
N GLN A 71 7.55 -19.97 -18.58
CA GLN A 71 8.52 -21.02 -18.90
C GLN A 71 7.93 -22.15 -19.79
N TYR A 72 6.63 -22.09 -20.08
CA TYR A 72 5.88 -23.06 -20.86
C TYR A 72 5.04 -22.39 -21.95
N LEU A 73 4.85 -23.11 -23.05
CA LEU A 73 3.95 -22.71 -24.14
C LEU A 73 2.51 -22.65 -23.63
N VAL A 74 1.93 -21.46 -23.63
CA VAL A 74 0.51 -21.27 -23.34
C VAL A 74 -0.28 -21.68 -24.58
N ALA A 75 -1.29 -22.54 -24.41
CA ALA A 75 -2.15 -22.95 -25.51
C ALA A 75 -2.83 -21.71 -26.16
N PRO A 76 -2.90 -21.63 -27.50
CA PRO A 76 -3.52 -20.50 -28.18
C PRO A 76 -5.00 -20.38 -27.77
N GLY A 77 -5.46 -19.16 -27.52
CA GLY A 77 -6.83 -18.87 -27.08
C GLY A 77 -7.06 -19.04 -25.57
N LEU A 78 -6.04 -18.79 -24.74
CA LEU A 78 -6.15 -18.76 -23.29
C LEU A 78 -5.72 -17.39 -22.76
N THR A 79 -6.63 -16.67 -22.11
CA THR A 79 -6.35 -15.45 -21.37
C THR A 79 -6.27 -15.70 -19.86
N VAL A 80 -5.81 -14.70 -19.11
CA VAL A 80 -5.72 -14.73 -17.63
C VAL A 80 -7.07 -15.07 -16.97
N ARG A 81 -8.19 -14.84 -17.66
CA ARG A 81 -9.56 -15.11 -17.16
C ARG A 81 -10.15 -16.43 -17.64
N GLY A 82 -9.46 -17.19 -18.49
CA GLY A 82 -9.95 -18.47 -19.02
C GLY A 82 -9.77 -18.60 -20.53
N LYS A 83 -10.42 -19.60 -21.12
CA LYS A 83 -10.37 -19.84 -22.57
C LYS A 83 -11.09 -18.70 -23.29
N ASP A 84 -10.48 -18.18 -24.34
CA ASP A 84 -11.02 -17.10 -25.16
C ASP A 84 -12.25 -17.62 -25.90
N GLY A 85 -13.40 -17.51 -25.24
CA GLY A 85 -14.70 -17.79 -25.80
C GLY A 85 -15.09 -16.67 -26.75
N ILE A 86 -14.67 -16.76 -28.01
CA ILE A 86 -15.34 -16.01 -29.07
C ILE A 86 -16.81 -16.46 -29.04
N PRO A 87 -17.80 -15.56 -28.97
CA PRO A 87 -19.20 -15.96 -28.97
C PRO A 87 -19.50 -16.74 -30.25
N ALA A 88 -19.81 -18.03 -30.10
CA ALA A 88 -20.23 -18.87 -31.21
C ALA A 88 -21.71 -18.62 -31.48
N HIS A 89 -22.01 -17.73 -32.42
CA HIS A 89 -23.38 -17.50 -32.88
C HIS A 89 -23.80 -18.64 -33.80
N THR A 90 -24.77 -19.46 -33.36
CA THR A 90 -25.42 -20.42 -34.24
C THR A 90 -26.47 -19.69 -35.08
N MET A 91 -26.40 -19.82 -36.40
CA MET A 91 -27.52 -19.46 -37.27
C MET A 91 -28.56 -20.57 -37.15
N GLY A 92 -29.55 -20.39 -36.27
CA GLY A 92 -30.69 -21.30 -36.14
C GLY A 92 -31.51 -21.37 -37.45
N HIS A 93 -32.33 -22.42 -37.57
CA HIS A 93 -33.20 -22.61 -38.74
C HIS A 93 -34.16 -21.44 -38.95
N ARG A 94 -34.36 -21.05 -40.21
CA ARG A 94 -35.41 -20.11 -40.60
C ARG A 94 -36.77 -20.78 -40.33
N PRO A 95 -37.68 -20.18 -39.54
CA PRO A 95 -39.03 -20.71 -39.43
C PRO A 95 -39.67 -20.77 -40.82
N PRO A 96 -40.41 -21.86 -41.15
CA PRO A 96 -41.05 -21.98 -42.45
C PRO A 96 -41.96 -20.78 -42.68
N VAL A 97 -41.94 -20.26 -43.91
CA VAL A 97 -42.79 -19.15 -44.32
C VAL A 97 -44.24 -19.55 -44.05
N ASP A 98 -44.93 -18.75 -43.24
CA ASP A 98 -46.33 -18.97 -42.93
C ASP A 98 -47.13 -18.86 -44.22
N MET A 99 -47.63 -20.00 -44.71
CA MET A 99 -48.37 -20.09 -45.96
C MET A 99 -49.75 -19.46 -45.77
N GLY A 100 -49.84 -18.16 -46.04
CA GLY A 100 -51.07 -17.47 -46.45
C GLY A 100 -52.17 -17.36 -45.39
N SER A 101 -52.84 -16.21 -45.39
CA SER A 101 -54.05 -15.99 -44.60
C SER A 101 -55.08 -17.11 -44.82
N LYS A 102 -55.45 -17.84 -43.75
CA LYS A 102 -56.62 -18.73 -43.73
C LYS A 102 -57.91 -17.92 -43.58
N THR A 103 -58.12 -16.88 -44.38
CA THR A 103 -59.46 -16.32 -44.52
C THR A 103 -60.27 -17.28 -45.39
N PRO A 104 -61.41 -17.80 -44.89
CA PRO A 104 -62.40 -18.36 -45.80
C PRO A 104 -62.82 -17.21 -46.71
N GLY A 105 -62.55 -17.33 -48.02
CA GLY A 105 -62.95 -16.28 -48.96
C GLY A 105 -64.45 -15.99 -48.84
N PRO A 106 -64.90 -14.76 -49.14
CA PRO A 106 -66.33 -14.49 -49.17
C PRO A 106 -66.96 -15.33 -50.28
N GLY A 107 -67.87 -16.23 -49.90
CA GLY A 107 -68.73 -16.94 -50.84
C GLY A 107 -69.63 -15.96 -51.60
N LYS A 108 -70.10 -16.40 -52.77
CA LYS A 108 -70.90 -15.67 -53.75
C LYS A 108 -71.92 -14.67 -53.20
#